data_AF-A0A934E8H5-F1
#
_entry.id   AF-A0A934E8H5-F1
#
_cell.length_a   1.000
_cell.length_b   1.000
_cell.length_c   1.000
_cell.angle_alpha   90.00
_cell.angle_beta   90.00
_cell.angle_gamma   90.00
#
_symmetry.space_group_name_H-M   'P 1'
#
loop_
_entity.id
_entity.type
_entity.pdbx_description
1 polymer ?
#
loop_
_entity_poly.entity_id
_entity_poly.type
_entity_poly.pdbx_seq_one_letter_code
_entity_poly.pdbx_strand_id
1 'polypeptide(L)'
;MKIENRISAITAFMSKVCTPSYMVMMLSGLLGGVSLVLFAVFLYAGLPGQMDLGLDEQTNLYLNALLCFLFFFQHSLMTRKGFRKWISRYILRDYLGSLFSIVSGSFLLILMLFWQKTTFFLVELDGTPYWLMRALFFLSITGFYFTVRSLRPFDPFGINEIISHLKGKTAKKSFFIVRGPYQWVRHPLYLFSLMMIWSQVSVSADRLLFNGLWTFWIITGTFLEERDLITSFGDAYRNYQSKVPMLIPYKWFPWNHYQSQRLKNIKENRNEAE
;
A
#
# COMPACT_ATOMS: atom_id res chain seq x y z
N MET A 1 51.12 -9.48 5.09
CA MET A 1 51.09 -8.11 4.53
C MET A 1 50.07 -7.88 3.38
N LYS A 2 50.22 -8.44 2.17
CA LYS A 2 49.31 -8.11 1.03
C LYS A 2 47.88 -8.69 1.16
N ILE A 3 47.71 -9.80 1.87
CA ILE A 3 46.42 -10.46 2.13
C ILE A 3 45.69 -9.84 3.31
N GLU A 4 46.37 -9.54 4.41
CA GLU A 4 45.79 -8.86 5.58
C GLU A 4 45.29 -7.46 5.25
N ASN A 5 46.01 -6.70 4.41
CA ASN A 5 45.53 -5.41 3.91
C ASN A 5 44.27 -5.53 3.04
N ARG A 6 44.14 -6.62 2.27
CA ARG A 6 42.91 -6.88 1.49
C ARG A 6 41.75 -7.28 2.39
N ILE A 7 41.99 -8.11 3.39
CA ILE A 7 40.95 -8.50 4.36
C ILE A 7 40.48 -7.27 5.14
N SER A 8 41.39 -6.48 5.71
CA SER A 8 41.07 -5.24 6.42
C SER A 8 40.30 -4.22 5.55
N ALA A 9 40.70 -4.05 4.29
CA ALA A 9 39.98 -3.19 3.34
C ALA A 9 38.57 -3.73 3.02
N ILE A 10 38.40 -5.05 2.91
CA ILE A 10 37.10 -5.69 2.73
C ILE A 10 36.24 -5.53 3.99
N THR A 11 36.76 -5.75 5.19
CA THR A 11 35.99 -5.57 6.44
C THR A 11 35.60 -4.12 6.66
N ALA A 12 36.50 -3.16 6.36
CA ALA A 12 36.20 -1.73 6.46
C ALA A 12 35.20 -1.28 5.39
N PHE A 13 35.28 -1.80 4.17
CA PHE A 13 34.29 -1.54 3.12
C PHE A 13 32.93 -2.17 3.47
N MET A 14 32.92 -3.42 3.95
CA MET A 14 31.71 -4.09 4.38
C MET A 14 31.07 -3.40 5.58
N SER A 15 31.83 -2.91 6.57
CA SER A 15 31.26 -2.15 7.68
C SER A 15 30.68 -0.81 7.20
N LYS A 16 31.39 -0.09 6.32
CA LYS A 16 30.97 1.21 5.78
C LYS A 16 29.74 1.13 4.88
N VAL A 17 29.49 -0.01 4.22
CA VAL A 17 28.30 -0.27 3.40
C VAL A 17 27.16 -0.88 4.24
N CYS A 18 27.47 -1.74 5.22
CA CYS A 18 26.49 -2.36 6.09
C CYS A 18 25.81 -1.35 7.04
N THR A 19 26.55 -0.42 7.65
CA THR A 19 25.99 0.49 8.65
C THR A 19 24.90 1.42 8.08
N PRO A 20 25.09 2.06 6.90
CA PRO A 20 24.01 2.82 6.25
C PRO A 20 22.83 1.94 5.82
N SER A 21 23.09 0.71 5.35
CA SER A 21 22.03 -0.23 4.96
C SER A 21 21.10 -0.58 6.12
N TYR A 22 21.68 -0.94 7.27
CA TYR A 22 20.90 -1.26 8.47
C TYR A 22 20.14 -0.06 9.01
N MET A 23 20.73 1.14 8.97
CA MET A 23 20.04 2.38 9.37
C MET A 23 18.82 2.66 8.49
N VAL A 24 18.95 2.51 7.16
CA VAL A 24 17.83 2.68 6.23
C VAL A 24 16.75 1.63 6.46
N MET A 25 17.12 0.37 6.68
CA MET A 25 16.14 -0.70 7.01
C MET A 25 15.39 -0.38 8.30
N MET A 26 16.11 0.06 9.35
CA MET A 26 15.51 0.45 10.62
C MET A 26 14.56 1.63 10.47
N LEU A 27 14.99 2.70 9.77
CA LEU A 27 14.16 3.87 9.50
C LEU A 27 12.93 3.53 8.66
N SER A 28 13.06 2.64 7.67
CA SER A 28 11.94 2.18 6.85
C SER A 28 10.93 1.37 7.68
N GLY A 29 11.41 0.46 8.53
CA GLY A 29 10.55 -0.29 9.44
C GLY A 29 9.85 0.60 10.47
N LEU A 30 10.57 1.58 11.02
CA LEU A 30 10.03 2.54 11.97
C LEU A 30 9.03 3.48 11.29
N LEU A 31 9.45 4.30 10.34
CA LEU A 31 8.57 5.30 9.72
C LEU A 31 7.47 4.66 8.89
N GLY A 32 7.75 3.61 8.13
CA GLY A 32 6.73 2.91 7.34
C GLY A 32 5.78 2.09 8.22
N GLY A 33 6.32 1.24 9.09
CA GLY A 33 5.51 0.35 9.92
C GLY A 33 4.71 1.08 11.00
N VAL A 34 5.35 1.98 11.74
CA VAL A 34 4.68 2.73 12.82
C VAL A 34 3.64 3.68 12.23
N SER A 35 3.90 4.34 11.10
CA SER A 35 2.89 5.22 10.49
C SER A 35 1.64 4.46 10.06
N LEU A 36 1.74 3.24 9.55
CA LEU A 36 0.56 2.42 9.20
C LEU A 36 -0.25 2.01 10.43
N VAL A 37 0.42 1.67 11.54
CA VAL A 37 -0.26 1.36 12.81
C VAL A 37 -0.95 2.61 13.36
N LEU A 38 -0.24 3.74 13.39
CA LEU A 38 -0.81 5.02 13.81
C LEU A 38 -1.95 5.46 12.89
N PHE A 39 -1.90 5.13 11.61
CA PHE A 39 -2.97 5.39 10.66
C PHE A 39 -4.23 4.58 10.99
N ALA A 40 -4.10 3.30 11.33
CA ALA A 40 -5.24 2.51 11.81
C ALA A 40 -5.83 3.12 13.11
N VAL A 41 -4.98 3.55 14.05
CA VAL A 41 -5.43 4.24 15.27
C VAL A 41 -6.13 5.57 14.94
N PHE A 42 -5.56 6.35 14.03
CA PHE A 42 -6.13 7.61 13.52
C PHE A 42 -7.51 7.42 12.91
N LEU A 43 -7.73 6.35 12.13
CA LEU A 43 -9.03 6.02 11.58
C LEU A 43 -10.03 5.55 12.65
N TYR A 44 -9.56 4.82 13.66
CA TYR A 44 -10.42 4.27 14.72
C TYR A 44 -10.92 5.33 15.72
N ALA A 45 -10.04 6.23 16.17
CA ALA A 45 -10.34 7.19 17.23
C ALA A 45 -9.68 8.58 17.03
N GLY A 46 -8.88 8.76 15.98
CA GLY A 46 -7.95 9.89 15.89
C GLY A 46 -6.67 9.65 16.69
N LEU A 47 -5.70 10.55 16.57
CA LEU A 47 -4.48 10.47 17.37
C LEU A 47 -4.60 11.33 18.64
N PRO A 48 -4.10 10.85 19.79
CA PRO A 48 -3.90 11.70 20.96
C PRO A 48 -2.73 12.65 20.70
N GLY A 49 -2.84 13.90 21.17
CA GLY A 49 -1.77 14.90 21.04
C GLY A 49 -1.62 15.49 19.63
N GLN A 50 -2.68 15.49 18.82
CA GLN A 50 -2.73 16.28 17.58
C GLN A 50 -2.52 17.76 17.90
N MET A 51 -1.75 18.44 17.06
CA MET A 51 -1.53 19.87 17.22
C MET A 51 -2.83 20.60 16.90
N ASP A 52 -3.37 21.31 17.88
CA ASP A 52 -4.46 22.25 17.66
C ASP A 52 -3.85 23.62 17.32
N LEU A 53 -4.08 24.07 16.09
CA LEU A 53 -3.56 25.34 15.62
C LEU A 53 -4.48 26.52 15.95
N GLY A 54 -5.66 26.27 16.55
CA GLY A 54 -6.63 27.31 16.90
C GLY A 54 -7.17 28.08 15.69
N LEU A 55 -7.19 27.44 14.52
CA LEU A 55 -7.67 28.04 13.28
C LEU A 55 -9.21 27.96 13.20
N ASP A 56 -9.81 28.81 12.38
CA ASP A 56 -11.24 28.73 12.07
C ASP A 56 -11.58 27.43 11.33
N GLU A 57 -12.86 27.03 11.39
CA GLU A 57 -13.31 25.74 10.82
C GLU A 57 -13.07 25.64 9.30
N GLN A 58 -13.19 26.74 8.56
CA GLN A 58 -12.98 26.73 7.12
C GLN A 58 -11.49 26.52 6.80
N THR A 59 -10.61 27.23 7.49
CA THR A 59 -9.15 27.04 7.35
C THR A 59 -8.71 25.65 7.78
N ASN A 60 -9.33 25.05 8.81
CA ASN A 60 -9.08 23.66 9.20
C ASN A 60 -9.35 22.68 8.04
N LEU A 61 -10.48 22.85 7.34
CA LEU A 61 -10.82 22.01 6.19
C LEU A 61 -9.85 22.20 5.01
N TYR A 62 -9.44 23.44 4.73
CA TYR A 62 -8.45 23.70 3.67
C TYR A 62 -7.08 23.11 4.01
N LEU A 63 -6.63 23.22 5.26
CA LEU A 63 -5.38 22.61 5.71
C LEU A 63 -5.45 21.08 5.61
N ASN A 64 -6.54 20.46 6.07
CA ASN A 64 -6.74 19.02 5.98
C ASN A 64 -6.77 18.53 4.51
N ALA A 65 -7.41 19.27 3.61
CA ALA A 65 -7.38 18.98 2.18
C ALA A 65 -5.96 19.07 1.63
N LEU A 66 -5.22 20.14 1.96
CA LEU A 66 -3.82 20.31 1.56
C LEU A 66 -2.93 19.17 2.06
N LEU A 67 -3.07 18.76 3.33
CA LEU A 67 -2.35 17.62 3.90
C LEU A 67 -2.64 16.33 3.14
N CYS A 68 -3.91 16.07 2.79
CA CYS A 68 -4.29 14.93 1.95
C CYS A 68 -3.64 15.01 0.57
N PHE A 69 -3.73 16.16 -0.12
CA PHE A 69 -3.14 16.33 -1.44
C PHE A 69 -1.61 16.20 -1.43
N LEU A 70 -0.93 16.72 -0.40
CA LEU A 70 0.51 16.55 -0.24
C LEU A 70 0.89 15.07 -0.12
N PHE A 71 0.19 14.31 0.71
CA PHE A 71 0.39 12.87 0.83
C PHE A 71 0.07 12.14 -0.48
N PHE A 72 -1.08 12.42 -1.11
CA PHE A 72 -1.47 11.78 -2.36
C PHE A 72 -0.50 12.04 -3.49
N PHE A 73 -0.07 13.29 -3.65
CA PHE A 73 0.89 13.69 -4.66
C PHE A 73 2.22 12.97 -4.44
N GLN A 74 2.77 13.04 -3.23
CA GLN A 74 4.03 12.38 -2.89
C GLN A 74 3.95 10.87 -3.11
N HIS A 75 2.95 10.21 -2.54
CA HIS A 75 2.77 8.76 -2.63
C HIS A 75 2.59 8.33 -4.09
N SER A 76 1.71 8.99 -4.83
CA SER A 76 1.43 8.65 -6.23
C SER A 76 2.62 8.93 -7.13
N LEU A 77 3.40 9.98 -6.88
CA LEU A 77 4.58 10.30 -7.67
C LEU A 77 5.64 9.20 -7.52
N MET A 78 5.91 8.75 -6.29
CA MET A 78 6.95 7.76 -6.02
C MET A 78 6.59 6.33 -6.44
N THR A 79 5.31 6.02 -6.68
CA THR A 79 4.90 4.74 -7.26
C THR A 79 5.08 4.69 -8.78
N ARG A 80 5.18 5.84 -9.48
CA ARG A 80 5.32 5.86 -10.94
C ARG A 80 6.67 5.33 -11.41
N LYS A 81 6.62 4.47 -12.45
CA LYS A 81 7.79 3.92 -13.13
C LYS A 81 8.77 5.00 -13.62
N GLY A 82 8.24 6.11 -14.15
CA GLY A 82 9.04 7.24 -14.61
C GLY A 82 9.85 7.89 -13.50
N PHE A 83 9.21 8.20 -12.37
CA PHE A 83 9.88 8.78 -11.21
C PHE A 83 10.89 7.80 -10.60
N ARG A 84 10.52 6.52 -10.45
CA ARG A 84 11.44 5.46 -9.98
C ARG A 84 12.68 5.34 -10.88
N LYS A 85 12.52 5.44 -12.20
CA LYS A 85 13.66 5.45 -13.15
C LYS A 85 14.52 6.70 -12.99
N TRP A 86 13.91 7.87 -12.79
CA TRP A 86 14.62 9.13 -12.59
C TRP A 86 15.44 9.12 -11.29
N ILE A 87 14.83 8.78 -10.15
CA ILE A 87 15.53 8.73 -8.85
C ILE A 87 16.62 7.63 -8.82
N SER A 88 16.45 6.55 -9.60
CA SER A 88 17.46 5.49 -9.73
C SER A 88 18.78 5.96 -10.37
N ARG A 89 18.84 7.18 -10.90
CA ARG A 89 20.08 7.82 -11.35
C ARG A 89 20.94 8.32 -10.18
N TYR A 90 20.32 8.58 -9.03
CA TYR A 90 20.96 9.12 -7.84
C TYR A 90 21.11 8.08 -6.72
N ILE A 91 20.14 7.15 -6.61
CA ILE A 91 20.07 6.15 -5.53
C ILE A 91 20.02 4.74 -6.12
N LEU A 92 20.71 3.79 -5.48
CA LEU A 92 20.70 2.38 -5.87
C LEU A 92 19.26 1.82 -5.87
N ARG A 93 18.94 1.01 -6.89
CA ARG A 93 17.58 0.47 -7.09
C ARG A 93 17.06 -0.30 -5.87
N ASP A 94 17.95 -0.99 -5.17
CA ASP A 94 17.62 -1.82 -4.01
C ASP A 94 17.20 -1.00 -2.78
N TYR A 95 17.44 0.31 -2.76
CA TYR A 95 17.05 1.22 -1.68
C TYR A 95 15.75 1.98 -1.98
N LEU A 96 15.22 1.88 -3.21
CA LEU A 96 14.06 2.68 -3.61
C LEU A 96 12.79 2.29 -2.84
N GLY A 97 12.62 1.00 -2.51
CA GLY A 97 11.51 0.56 -1.66
C GLY A 97 11.57 1.14 -0.25
N SER A 98 12.75 1.14 0.38
CA SER A 98 12.93 1.72 1.72
C SER A 98 12.84 3.24 1.72
N LEU A 99 13.38 3.91 0.71
CA LEU A 99 13.21 5.36 0.53
C LEU A 99 11.73 5.72 0.38
N PHE A 100 10.99 4.97 -0.43
CA PHE A 100 9.55 5.14 -0.59
C PHE A 100 8.80 5.01 0.73
N SER A 101 9.12 3.97 1.51
CA SER A 101 8.53 3.70 2.82
C SER A 101 8.81 4.82 3.82
N ILE A 102 10.07 5.28 3.90
CA ILE A 102 10.49 6.38 4.78
C ILE A 102 9.73 7.66 4.43
N VAL A 103 9.81 8.10 3.17
CA VAL A 103 9.22 9.37 2.73
C VAL A 103 7.69 9.31 2.86
N SER A 104 7.05 8.24 2.39
CA SER A 104 5.59 8.12 2.48
C SER A 104 5.11 8.00 3.93
N GLY A 105 5.86 7.28 4.78
CA GLY A 105 5.58 7.19 6.20
C GLY A 105 5.69 8.54 6.91
N SER A 106 6.69 9.36 6.56
CA SER A 106 6.83 10.72 7.07
C SER A 106 5.67 11.64 6.66
N PHE A 107 5.27 11.64 5.39
CA PHE A 107 4.14 12.44 4.93
C PHE A 107 2.82 11.99 5.59
N LEU A 108 2.65 10.68 5.77
CA LEU A 108 1.49 10.14 6.48
C LEU A 108 1.49 10.58 7.96
N LEU A 109 2.64 10.56 8.63
CA LEU A 109 2.78 11.05 10.00
C LEU A 109 2.46 12.55 10.11
N ILE A 110 2.99 13.37 9.20
CA ILE A 110 2.69 14.80 9.14
C ILE A 110 1.18 15.03 8.98
N LEU A 111 0.54 14.32 8.05
CA LEU A 111 -0.91 14.39 7.85
C LEU A 111 -1.67 14.10 9.16
N MET A 112 -1.30 13.04 9.88
CA MET A 112 -2.04 12.65 11.09
C MET A 112 -1.76 13.57 12.29
N LEU A 113 -0.54 14.07 12.44
CA LEU A 113 -0.12 14.94 13.55
C LEU A 113 -0.71 16.36 13.44
N PHE A 114 -0.79 16.88 12.22
CA PHE A 114 -1.33 18.21 11.91
C PHE A 114 -2.80 18.18 11.50
N TRP A 115 -3.49 17.04 11.62
CA TRP A 115 -4.91 16.93 11.32
C TRP A 115 -5.75 17.78 12.28
N GLN A 116 -6.56 18.69 11.73
CA GLN A 116 -7.42 19.57 12.52
C GLN A 116 -8.84 18.98 12.62
N LYS A 117 -9.35 18.78 13.85
CA LYS A 117 -10.71 18.28 14.07
C LYS A 117 -11.72 19.41 13.91
N THR A 118 -12.88 19.10 13.36
CA THR A 118 -14.02 20.02 13.32
C THR A 118 -15.00 19.73 14.45
N THR A 119 -15.73 20.76 14.90
CA THR A 119 -16.69 20.61 16.01
C THR A 119 -18.07 20.13 15.53
N PHE A 120 -18.32 20.25 14.22
CA PHE A 120 -19.58 19.87 13.59
C PHE A 120 -19.64 18.38 13.25
N PHE A 121 -20.54 17.66 13.94
CA PHE A 121 -20.85 16.24 13.69
C PHE A 121 -22.09 16.10 12.81
N LEU A 122 -21.96 15.37 11.69
CA LEU A 122 -23.06 15.08 10.77
C LEU A 122 -23.84 13.82 11.20
N VAL A 123 -23.11 12.81 11.64
CA VAL A 123 -23.66 11.52 12.07
C VAL A 123 -22.88 11.04 13.27
N GLU A 124 -23.60 10.64 14.31
CA GLU A 124 -23.05 9.94 15.47
C GLU A 124 -23.89 8.69 15.69
N LEU A 125 -23.25 7.52 15.58
CA LEU A 125 -23.91 6.23 15.70
C LEU A 125 -23.81 5.72 17.14
N ASP A 126 -24.95 5.36 17.71
CA ASP A 126 -25.08 4.71 19.01
C ASP A 126 -25.69 3.30 18.87
N GLY A 127 -25.81 2.57 19.99
CA GLY A 127 -26.47 1.27 20.05
C GLY A 127 -25.91 0.20 19.09
N THR A 128 -26.79 -0.49 18.36
CA THR A 128 -26.41 -1.58 17.45
C THR A 128 -25.58 -1.12 16.24
N PRO A 129 -25.93 -0.02 15.52
CA PRO A 129 -25.11 0.51 14.43
C PRO A 129 -23.65 0.80 14.81
N TYR A 130 -23.40 1.31 16.03
CA TYR A 130 -22.05 1.51 16.55
C TYR A 130 -21.22 0.22 16.49
N TRP A 131 -21.74 -0.87 17.07
CA TRP A 131 -21.02 -2.15 17.13
C TRP A 131 -20.85 -2.79 15.75
N LEU A 132 -21.82 -2.61 14.84
CA LEU A 132 -21.69 -3.06 13.45
C LEU A 132 -20.53 -2.36 12.75
N MET A 133 -20.38 -1.05 12.89
CA MET A 133 -19.27 -0.31 12.30
C MET A 133 -17.92 -0.69 12.93
N ARG A 134 -17.87 -0.92 14.24
CA ARG A 134 -16.65 -1.43 14.89
C ARG A 134 -16.28 -2.83 14.40
N ALA A 135 -17.25 -3.73 14.26
CA ALA A 135 -17.01 -5.06 13.70
C ALA A 135 -16.50 -4.98 12.26
N LEU A 136 -17.08 -4.09 11.43
CA LEU A 136 -16.64 -3.83 10.07
C LEU A 136 -15.18 -3.33 10.02
N PHE A 137 -14.80 -2.42 10.93
CA PHE A 137 -13.44 -1.91 11.03
C PHE A 137 -12.42 -3.03 11.30
N PHE A 138 -12.66 -3.87 12.31
CA PHE A 138 -11.76 -4.98 12.62
C PHE A 138 -11.75 -6.07 11.54
N LEU A 139 -12.90 -6.35 10.92
CA LEU A 139 -12.97 -7.23 9.75
C LEU A 139 -12.10 -6.70 8.61
N SER A 140 -12.07 -5.39 8.42
CA SER A 140 -11.26 -4.75 7.38
C SER A 140 -9.76 -4.84 7.67
N ILE A 141 -9.34 -4.68 8.94
CA ILE A 141 -7.94 -4.90 9.36
C ILE A 141 -7.51 -6.34 9.09
N THR A 142 -8.33 -7.31 9.50
CA THR A 142 -8.01 -8.74 9.30
C THR A 142 -7.95 -9.10 7.81
N GLY A 143 -8.90 -8.63 7.02
CA GLY A 143 -8.91 -8.79 5.57
C GLY A 143 -7.69 -8.17 4.88
N PHE A 144 -7.31 -6.95 5.29
CA PHE A 144 -6.10 -6.28 4.81
C PHE A 144 -4.84 -7.11 5.13
N TYR A 145 -4.70 -7.58 6.37
CA TYR A 145 -3.58 -8.41 6.79
C TYR A 145 -3.46 -9.72 5.98
N PHE A 146 -4.56 -10.45 5.80
CA PHE A 146 -4.55 -11.68 4.99
C PHE A 146 -4.22 -11.41 3.52
N THR A 147 -4.69 -10.28 2.99
CA THR A 147 -4.38 -9.85 1.63
C THR A 147 -2.90 -9.57 1.46
N VAL A 148 -2.29 -8.81 2.36
CA VAL A 148 -0.84 -8.54 2.38
C VAL A 148 -0.06 -9.86 2.45
N ARG A 149 -0.47 -10.79 3.33
CA ARG A 149 0.19 -12.09 3.48
C ARG A 149 0.11 -12.96 2.22
N SER A 150 -0.88 -12.76 1.35
CA SER A 150 -1.05 -13.50 0.11
C SER A 150 -0.10 -13.07 -1.02
N LEU A 151 0.44 -11.85 -0.97
CA LEU A 151 1.27 -11.24 -2.02
C LEU A 151 2.76 -11.68 -2.02
N ARG A 152 3.11 -12.88 -1.54
CA ARG A 152 4.53 -13.26 -1.36
C ARG A 152 5.33 -13.23 -2.68
N PRO A 153 6.51 -12.56 -2.73
CA PRO A 153 7.17 -11.77 -1.69
C PRO A 153 6.78 -10.27 -1.77
N PHE A 154 5.79 -9.86 -0.98
CA PHE A 154 5.43 -8.45 -0.85
C PHE A 154 6.42 -7.80 0.11
N ASP A 155 7.08 -6.75 -0.35
CA ASP A 155 8.06 -6.01 0.43
C ASP A 155 7.67 -4.52 0.52
N PRO A 156 6.65 -4.18 1.35
CA PRO A 156 6.14 -2.82 1.44
C PRO A 156 7.19 -1.82 1.94
N PHE A 157 8.23 -2.32 2.62
CA PHE A 157 9.27 -1.53 3.26
C PHE A 157 10.62 -1.58 2.52
N GLY A 158 10.72 -2.30 1.41
CA GLY A 158 11.97 -2.49 0.64
C GLY A 158 13.11 -3.17 1.41
N ILE A 159 12.79 -3.87 2.50
CA ILE A 159 13.80 -4.48 3.40
C ILE A 159 14.42 -5.71 2.75
N ASN A 160 13.61 -6.51 2.05
CA ASN A 160 14.08 -7.72 1.38
C ASN A 160 14.93 -7.39 0.14
N GLU A 161 14.67 -6.26 -0.51
CA GLU A 161 15.52 -5.74 -1.60
C GLU A 161 16.95 -5.45 -1.10
N ILE A 162 17.09 -4.72 0.02
CA ILE A 162 18.39 -4.45 0.65
C ILE A 162 19.07 -5.73 1.12
N ILE A 163 18.34 -6.64 1.79
CA ILE A 163 18.91 -7.93 2.24
C ILE A 163 19.40 -8.76 1.05
N SER A 164 18.68 -8.74 -0.08
CA SER A 164 19.07 -9.47 -1.29
C SER A 164 20.32 -8.87 -1.91
N HIS A 165 20.43 -7.54 -1.94
CA HIS A 165 21.62 -6.81 -2.36
C HIS A 165 22.84 -7.16 -1.51
N LEU A 166 22.71 -7.11 -0.18
CA LEU A 166 23.78 -7.46 0.76
C LEU A 166 24.22 -8.92 0.64
N LYS A 167 23.33 -9.81 0.20
CA LYS A 167 23.61 -11.24 -0.06
C LYS A 167 24.07 -11.52 -1.49
N GLY A 168 24.27 -10.50 -2.33
CA GLY A 168 24.69 -10.66 -3.72
C GLY A 168 23.69 -11.40 -4.62
N LYS A 169 22.40 -11.44 -4.24
CA LYS A 169 21.36 -12.11 -5.03
C LYS A 169 20.81 -11.17 -6.10
N THR A 170 20.69 -11.66 -7.33
CA THR A 170 20.12 -10.90 -8.44
C THR A 170 18.59 -10.78 -8.33
N ALA A 171 18.05 -9.68 -8.85
CA ALA A 171 16.62 -9.38 -8.83
C ALA A 171 15.80 -10.50 -9.49
N LYS A 172 14.81 -11.04 -8.75
CA LYS A 172 13.92 -12.08 -9.27
C LYS A 172 12.94 -11.50 -10.29
N LYS A 173 12.71 -12.26 -11.37
CA LYS A 173 11.68 -11.96 -12.37
C LYS A 173 10.29 -12.02 -11.71
N SER A 174 9.49 -10.97 -11.90
CA SER A 174 8.10 -10.90 -11.43
C SER A 174 7.21 -11.80 -12.30
N PHE A 175 6.50 -12.75 -11.68
CA PHE A 175 5.49 -13.57 -12.36
C PHE A 175 4.09 -13.08 -11.98
N PHE A 176 3.18 -13.06 -12.95
CA PHE A 176 1.77 -12.77 -12.68
C PHE A 176 1.12 -13.97 -11.98
N ILE A 177 0.83 -13.83 -10.69
CA ILE A 177 0.26 -14.88 -9.86
C ILE A 177 -0.95 -14.31 -9.11
N VAL A 178 -2.10 -14.95 -9.27
CA VAL A 178 -3.36 -14.61 -8.58
C VAL A 178 -3.64 -15.64 -7.49
N ARG A 179 -3.63 -15.22 -6.23
CA ARG A 179 -3.85 -16.09 -5.06
C ARG A 179 -4.58 -15.33 -3.95
N GLY A 180 -5.24 -16.07 -3.06
CA GLY A 180 -5.91 -15.50 -1.90
C GLY A 180 -7.00 -14.50 -2.31
N PRO A 181 -7.20 -13.40 -1.57
CA PRO A 181 -8.27 -12.41 -1.81
C PRO A 181 -8.36 -11.88 -3.26
N TYR A 182 -7.25 -11.91 -4.00
CA TYR A 182 -7.18 -11.55 -5.42
C TYR A 182 -8.05 -12.44 -6.33
N GLN A 183 -8.50 -13.60 -5.86
CA GLN A 183 -9.41 -14.46 -6.62
C GLN A 183 -10.87 -13.95 -6.61
N TRP A 184 -11.22 -13.10 -5.65
CA TRP A 184 -12.58 -12.55 -5.50
C TRP A 184 -12.70 -11.13 -6.05
N VAL A 185 -11.70 -10.29 -5.81
CA VAL A 185 -11.64 -8.91 -6.30
C VAL A 185 -10.23 -8.60 -6.76
N ARG A 186 -10.07 -7.69 -7.72
CA ARG A 186 -8.76 -7.35 -8.28
C ARG A 186 -7.90 -6.54 -7.33
N HIS A 187 -8.55 -5.69 -6.53
CA HIS A 187 -7.89 -4.78 -5.60
C HIS A 187 -8.37 -4.96 -4.15
N PRO A 188 -8.13 -6.13 -3.53
CA PRO A 188 -8.59 -6.42 -2.17
C PRO A 188 -7.99 -5.46 -1.13
N LEU A 189 -6.74 -5.01 -1.30
CA LEU A 189 -6.13 -4.03 -0.39
C LEU A 189 -6.90 -2.72 -0.39
N TYR A 190 -7.30 -2.22 -1.57
CA TYR A 190 -8.10 -1.00 -1.67
C TYR A 190 -9.51 -1.19 -1.14
N LEU A 191 -10.15 -2.34 -1.37
CA LEU A 191 -11.44 -2.65 -0.77
C LEU A 191 -11.38 -2.56 0.76
N PHE A 192 -10.44 -3.28 1.40
CA PHE A 192 -10.32 -3.27 2.86
C PHE A 192 -9.89 -1.90 3.40
N SER A 193 -9.06 -1.14 2.68
CA SER A 193 -8.76 0.25 3.03
C SER A 193 -10.00 1.14 3.02
N LEU A 194 -10.83 1.06 1.98
CA LEU A 194 -12.08 1.83 1.90
C LEU A 194 -13.05 1.41 3.01
N MET A 195 -13.17 0.11 3.29
CA MET A 195 -13.99 -0.36 4.41
C MET A 195 -13.49 0.22 5.75
N MET A 196 -12.18 0.22 6.03
CA MET A 196 -11.62 0.84 7.24
C MET A 196 -11.95 2.33 7.34
N ILE A 197 -11.80 3.07 6.23
CA ILE A 197 -12.05 4.52 6.16
C ILE A 197 -13.52 4.85 6.47
N TRP A 198 -14.45 4.07 5.92
CA TRP A 198 -15.89 4.29 6.07
C TRP A 198 -16.51 3.64 7.32
N SER A 199 -15.74 2.90 8.12
CA SER A 199 -16.21 2.26 9.36
C SER A 199 -16.19 3.19 10.60
N GLN A 200 -16.21 4.50 10.39
CA GLN A 200 -16.23 5.49 11.47
C GLN A 200 -17.59 5.51 12.15
N VAL A 201 -17.58 5.61 13.48
CA VAL A 201 -18.81 5.68 14.30
C VAL A 201 -19.34 7.11 14.44
N SER A 202 -18.47 8.10 14.30
CA SER A 202 -18.81 9.52 14.27
C SER A 202 -18.18 10.15 13.04
N VAL A 203 -19.02 10.79 12.22
CA VAL A 203 -18.62 11.46 10.98
C VAL A 203 -18.78 12.96 11.18
N SER A 204 -17.67 13.63 11.44
CA SER A 204 -17.56 15.10 11.41
C SER A 204 -17.25 15.61 10.00
N ALA A 205 -17.30 16.93 9.79
CA ALA A 205 -17.01 17.53 8.49
C ALA A 205 -15.59 17.19 8.00
N ASP A 206 -14.57 17.23 8.88
CA ASP A 206 -13.20 16.84 8.55
C ASP A 206 -13.11 15.36 8.14
N ARG A 207 -13.82 14.47 8.85
CA ARG A 207 -13.84 13.04 8.53
C ARG A 207 -14.54 12.74 7.23
N LEU A 208 -15.63 13.44 6.92
CA LEU A 208 -16.30 13.30 5.63
C LEU A 208 -15.40 13.77 4.48
N LEU A 209 -14.72 14.91 4.64
CA LEU A 209 -13.72 15.41 3.70
C LEU A 209 -12.62 14.37 3.47
N PHE A 210 -12.07 13.81 4.55
CA PHE A 210 -11.07 12.74 4.50
C PHE A 210 -11.60 11.54 3.70
N ASN A 211 -12.78 11.02 4.05
CA ASN A 211 -13.36 9.84 3.42
C ASN A 211 -13.59 10.06 1.91
N GLY A 212 -14.10 11.23 1.53
CA GLY A 212 -14.32 11.60 0.13
C GLY A 212 -13.02 11.69 -0.67
N LEU A 213 -12.03 12.46 -0.16
CA LEU A 213 -10.74 12.65 -0.81
C LEU A 213 -9.96 11.35 -0.95
N TRP A 214 -9.89 10.53 0.10
CA TRP A 214 -9.20 9.24 0.06
C TRP A 214 -9.90 8.24 -0.84
N THR A 215 -11.24 8.23 -0.86
CA THR A 215 -11.99 7.37 -1.80
C THR A 215 -11.67 7.77 -3.24
N PHE A 216 -11.77 9.06 -3.58
CA PHE A 216 -11.46 9.54 -4.93
C PHE A 216 -10.01 9.19 -5.33
N TRP A 217 -9.06 9.37 -4.43
CA TRP A 217 -7.67 9.05 -4.66
C TRP A 217 -7.43 7.55 -4.88
N ILE A 218 -7.99 6.68 -4.03
CA ILE A 218 -7.89 5.23 -4.16
C ILE A 218 -8.49 4.76 -5.49
N ILE A 219 -9.70 5.23 -5.84
CA ILE A 219 -10.36 4.90 -7.10
C ILE A 219 -9.52 5.34 -8.29
N THR A 220 -8.99 6.57 -8.29
CA THR A 220 -8.08 7.05 -9.34
C THR A 220 -6.82 6.20 -9.43
N GLY A 221 -6.24 5.83 -8.28
CA GLY A 221 -5.10 4.93 -8.17
C GLY A 221 -5.35 3.58 -8.84
N THR A 222 -6.52 2.98 -8.60
CA THR A 222 -6.88 1.68 -9.18
C THR A 222 -6.84 1.70 -10.70
N PHE A 223 -7.45 2.70 -11.36
CA PHE A 223 -7.47 2.79 -12.82
C PHE A 223 -6.07 2.95 -13.41
N LEU A 224 -5.22 3.73 -12.76
CA LEU A 224 -3.86 3.94 -13.19
C LEU A 224 -3.00 2.68 -12.99
N GLU A 225 -3.20 1.98 -11.88
CA GLU A 225 -2.54 0.69 -11.62
C GLU A 225 -2.97 -0.38 -12.63
N GLU A 226 -4.26 -0.47 -12.98
CA GLU A 226 -4.72 -1.43 -13.99
C GLU A 226 -4.07 -1.17 -15.36
N ARG A 227 -3.90 0.09 -15.75
CA ARG A 227 -3.17 0.46 -16.97
C ARG A 227 -1.71 0.01 -16.93
N ASP A 228 -1.05 0.20 -15.79
CA ASP A 228 0.34 -0.23 -15.59
C ASP A 228 0.47 -1.76 -15.61
N LEU A 229 -0.53 -2.48 -15.08
CA LEU A 229 -0.59 -3.95 -15.07
C LEU A 229 -0.87 -4.52 -16.46
N ILE A 230 -1.77 -3.92 -17.24
CA ILE A 230 -1.97 -4.28 -18.67
C ILE A 230 -0.66 -4.10 -19.44
N THR A 231 0.04 -2.99 -19.23
CA THR A 231 1.32 -2.72 -19.90
C THR A 231 2.40 -3.74 -19.53
N SER A 232 2.36 -4.28 -18.31
CA SER A 232 3.38 -5.20 -17.79
C SER A 232 3.09 -6.68 -18.09
N PHE A 233 1.81 -7.07 -18.16
CA PHE A 233 1.38 -8.47 -18.22
C PHE A 233 0.47 -8.79 -19.44
N GLY A 234 0.10 -7.80 -20.25
CA GLY A 234 -0.64 -7.98 -21.49
C GLY A 234 -1.95 -8.74 -21.31
N ASP A 235 -2.18 -9.72 -22.19
CA ASP A 235 -3.44 -10.48 -22.26
C ASP A 235 -3.71 -11.34 -21.03
N ALA A 236 -2.67 -11.75 -20.29
CA ALA A 236 -2.84 -12.48 -19.05
C ALA A 236 -3.65 -11.65 -18.03
N TYR A 237 -3.35 -10.36 -17.93
CA TYR A 237 -4.09 -9.44 -17.05
C TYR A 237 -5.46 -9.07 -17.62
N ARG A 238 -5.59 -8.89 -18.94
CA ARG A 238 -6.91 -8.63 -19.56
C ARG A 238 -7.89 -9.78 -19.33
N ASN A 239 -7.42 -11.02 -19.45
CA ASN A 239 -8.23 -12.20 -19.16
C ASN A 239 -8.67 -12.19 -17.68
N TYR A 240 -7.76 -11.91 -16.75
CA TYR A 240 -8.08 -11.78 -15.33
C TYR A 240 -9.12 -10.66 -15.07
N GLN A 241 -8.96 -9.48 -15.70
CA GLN A 241 -9.91 -8.37 -15.62
C GLN A 241 -11.32 -8.75 -16.08
N SER A 242 -11.44 -9.60 -17.10
CA SER A 242 -12.75 -10.08 -17.58
C SER A 242 -13.46 -11.01 -16.58
N LYS A 243 -12.71 -11.65 -15.69
CA LYS A 243 -13.23 -12.71 -14.79
C LYS A 243 -13.41 -12.24 -13.36
N VAL A 244 -12.57 -11.35 -12.85
CA VAL A 244 -12.59 -10.92 -11.45
C VAL A 244 -13.01 -9.45 -11.35
N PRO A 245 -14.00 -9.09 -10.52
CA PRO A 245 -14.46 -7.71 -10.37
C PRO A 245 -13.41 -6.80 -9.73
N MET A 246 -13.50 -5.49 -9.96
CA MET A 246 -12.47 -4.53 -9.53
C MET A 246 -12.36 -4.42 -8.00
N LEU A 247 -13.45 -4.00 -7.34
CA LEU A 247 -13.49 -3.69 -5.90
C LEU A 247 -14.62 -4.41 -5.18
N ILE A 248 -15.84 -4.44 -5.73
CA ILE A 248 -17.00 -5.01 -5.06
C ILE A 248 -17.10 -6.52 -5.37
N PRO A 249 -17.05 -7.41 -4.36
CA PRO A 249 -17.07 -8.86 -4.55
C PRO A 249 -18.51 -9.37 -4.82
N TYR A 250 -19.10 -9.02 -5.97
CA TYR A 250 -20.43 -9.51 -6.34
C TYR A 250 -20.43 -10.98 -6.84
N LYS A 251 -19.26 -11.59 -7.03
CA LYS A 251 -19.12 -13.00 -7.41
C LYS A 251 -18.83 -13.84 -6.18
N TRP A 252 -19.74 -14.75 -5.88
CA TRP A 252 -19.66 -15.64 -4.71
C TRP A 252 -18.56 -16.70 -4.84
N PHE A 253 -18.20 -17.09 -6.07
CA PHE A 253 -17.16 -18.10 -6.32
C PHE A 253 -15.83 -17.46 -6.73
N PRO A 254 -14.70 -17.84 -6.08
CA PRO A 254 -13.38 -17.35 -6.44
C PRO A 254 -12.96 -17.82 -7.84
N TRP A 255 -12.25 -16.96 -8.56
CA TRP A 255 -11.63 -17.36 -9.82
C TRP A 255 -10.45 -18.31 -9.58
N ASN A 256 -10.55 -19.52 -10.09
CA ASN A 256 -9.52 -20.53 -9.95
C ASN A 256 -8.62 -20.58 -11.20
N HIS A 257 -7.42 -19.98 -11.11
CA HIS A 257 -6.46 -19.91 -12.23
C HIS A 257 -6.10 -21.30 -12.80
N TYR A 258 -5.97 -22.32 -11.93
CA TYR A 258 -5.65 -23.70 -12.33
C TYR A 258 -6.75 -24.32 -13.21
N GLN A 259 -8.02 -24.08 -12.91
CA GLN A 259 -9.13 -24.57 -13.74
C GLN A 259 -9.16 -23.87 -15.09
N SER A 260 -8.83 -22.57 -15.15
CA SER A 260 -8.83 -21.82 -16.41
C SER A 260 -7.74 -22.30 -17.40
N GLN A 261 -6.55 -22.66 -16.91
CA GLN A 261 -5.47 -23.27 -17.70
C GLN A 261 -5.86 -24.69 -18.14
N ARG A 262 -6.39 -25.51 -17.23
CA ARG A 262 -6.84 -26.88 -17.52
C ARG A 262 -7.95 -26.92 -18.59
N LEU A 263 -8.92 -26.00 -18.51
CA LEU A 263 -10.01 -25.90 -19.50
C LEU A 263 -9.54 -25.38 -20.86
N LYS A 264 -8.50 -24.54 -20.91
CA LYS A 264 -7.85 -24.15 -22.16
C LYS A 264 -7.16 -25.34 -22.82
N ASN A 265 -6.33 -26.07 -22.06
CA ASN A 265 -5.62 -27.24 -22.60
C ASN A 265 -6.57 -28.34 -23.07
N ILE A 266 -7.71 -28.55 -22.38
CA ILE A 266 -8.75 -29.50 -22.84
C ILE A 266 -9.41 -29.06 -24.15
N LYS A 267 -9.59 -27.76 -24.37
CA LYS A 267 -10.16 -27.24 -25.63
C LYS A 267 -9.17 -27.29 -26.79
N GLU A 268 -7.89 -26.96 -26.54
CA GLU A 268 -6.83 -27.05 -27.55
C GLU A 268 -6.60 -28.50 -27.98
N ASN A 269 -6.50 -29.44 -27.03
CA ASN A 269 -6.37 -30.87 -27.35
C ASN A 269 -7.58 -31.46 -28.10
N ARG A 270 -8.78 -30.85 -27.96
CA ARG A 270 -9.98 -31.29 -28.69
C ARG A 270 -10.02 -30.75 -30.11
N ASN A 271 -9.52 -29.53 -30.33
CA ASN A 271 -9.42 -28.92 -31.65
C ASN A 271 -8.25 -29.46 -32.48
N GLU A 272 -7.24 -30.07 -31.86
CA GLU A 272 -6.15 -30.79 -32.56
C GLU A 272 -6.53 -32.24 -32.92
N ALA A 273 -7.61 -32.76 -32.33
CA ALA A 273 -8.10 -34.13 -32.55
C ALA A 273 -9.30 -34.21 -33.52
N GLU A 274 -9.78 -33.07 -34.01
CA GLU A 274 -10.81 -32.91 -35.05
C GLU A 274 -10.17 -32.39 -36.35
#